data_AF-A0A1E3W2V5-F1
#
_entry.id   AF-A0A1E3W2V5-F1
#
_cell.length_a   1.000
_cell.length_b   1.000
_cell.length_c   1.000
_cell.angle_alpha   90.00
_cell.angle_beta   90.00
_cell.angle_gamma   90.00
#
_symmetry.space_group_name_H-M   'P 1'
#
loop_
_entity.id
_entity.type
_entity.pdbx_description
1 polymer ?
#
loop_
_entity_poly.entity_id
_entity_poly.type
_entity_poly.pdbx_seq_one_letter_code
_entity_poly.pdbx_strand_id
1 'polypeptide(L)'
;MVPRYSNLGGAIFIMGAVLYPYVYITARASFVAQSICVIEASRTLGRSASETFWQIALPLARPALAAGTALALMETLNDIGAVEFFGVQTLTVTVYDTWLDRGSLAGAAQISCVMLFFVLAVLGLERALRSGKRFHHTTGKYRDLPEESLSGVKGILATAACAAPILVGFVLPTYVLARDAIVHLSSGLTEDFWRAALHSLGLSLAAAVLGVFFAIVLAYGRRQTQSKFVRIASFVPAVSYAVPGTVLAIGLLIPLAGLDTRSTTQPARCSVSRRVSSSPARPSPSSSLTRYASSPPRSGPWRPGSARSPAISMRRGAHWAPRSPKCFGGFICRSFGPRSAPPR
;
A
#
# COMPACT_ATOMS: atom_id res chain seq x y z
N MET A 1 -6.21 17.40 -19.48
CA MET A 1 -6.77 17.63 -18.13
C MET A 1 -8.22 17.16 -18.16
N VAL A 2 -8.44 15.87 -17.91
CA VAL A 2 -9.79 15.26 -17.97
C VAL A 2 -10.44 15.44 -16.60
N PRO A 3 -11.74 15.78 -16.49
CA PRO A 3 -12.41 15.93 -15.20
C PRO A 3 -12.39 14.58 -14.47
N ARG A 4 -11.61 14.47 -13.38
CA ARG A 4 -11.53 13.25 -12.59
C ARG A 4 -12.74 13.20 -11.67
N TYR A 5 -13.78 12.49 -12.08
CA TYR A 5 -14.72 11.94 -11.12
C TYR A 5 -13.94 10.93 -10.28
N SER A 6 -13.61 11.28 -9.04
CA SER A 6 -12.91 10.36 -8.15
C SER A 6 -13.80 9.15 -7.88
N ASN A 7 -13.47 7.99 -8.45
CA ASN A 7 -14.21 6.75 -8.22
C ASN A 7 -13.49 5.92 -7.17
N LEU A 8 -13.69 6.28 -5.90
CA LEU A 8 -13.10 5.57 -4.77
C LEU A 8 -13.51 4.10 -4.72
N GLY A 9 -14.77 3.79 -5.06
CA GLY A 9 -15.28 2.41 -5.07
C GLY A 9 -14.57 1.54 -6.11
N GLY A 10 -14.35 2.07 -7.31
CA GLY A 10 -13.57 1.41 -8.38
C GLY A 10 -12.12 1.15 -7.96
N ALA A 11 -11.49 2.14 -7.32
CA ALA A 11 -10.14 1.98 -6.78
C ALA A 11 -10.06 0.88 -5.71
N ILE A 12 -10.99 0.86 -4.74
CA ILE A 12 -11.05 -0.18 -3.70
C ILE A 12 -11.24 -1.57 -4.32
N PHE A 13 -12.13 -1.69 -5.31
CA PHE A 13 -12.41 -2.96 -5.97
C PHE A 13 -11.18 -3.50 -6.70
N ILE A 14 -10.53 -2.68 -7.54
CA ILE A 14 -9.34 -3.11 -8.28
C ILE A 14 -8.17 -3.38 -7.34
N MET A 15 -7.91 -2.50 -6.37
CA MET A 15 -6.83 -2.71 -5.39
C MET A 15 -7.08 -3.98 -4.58
N GLY A 16 -8.32 -4.24 -4.15
CA GLY A 16 -8.69 -5.49 -3.49
C GLY A 16 -8.45 -6.72 -4.37
N ALA A 17 -8.83 -6.65 -5.65
CA ALA A 17 -8.63 -7.72 -6.62
C ALA A 17 -7.14 -7.96 -6.97
N VAL A 18 -6.28 -6.95 -6.91
CA VAL A 18 -4.84 -7.10 -7.13
C VAL A 18 -4.12 -7.60 -5.87
N LEU A 19 -4.56 -7.16 -4.69
CA LEU A 19 -3.86 -7.40 -3.42
C LEU A 19 -4.38 -8.61 -2.64
N TYR A 20 -5.50 -9.24 -3.04
CA TYR A 20 -6.00 -10.46 -2.39
C TYR A 20 -4.96 -11.59 -2.27
N PRO A 21 -4.04 -11.84 -3.24
CA PRO A 21 -3.12 -12.98 -3.17
C PRO A 21 -2.21 -12.94 -1.94
N TYR A 22 -1.83 -11.73 -1.50
CA TYR A 22 -0.99 -11.54 -0.32
C TYR A 22 -1.67 -12.06 0.95
N VAL A 23 -2.96 -11.77 1.12
CA VAL A 23 -3.75 -12.28 2.26
C VAL A 23 -4.06 -13.76 2.09
N TYR A 24 -4.36 -14.19 0.87
CA TYR A 24 -4.69 -15.59 0.57
C TYR A 24 -3.51 -16.53 0.86
N ILE A 25 -2.30 -16.21 0.41
CA ILE A 25 -1.13 -17.09 0.59
C ILE A 25 -0.78 -17.22 2.07
N THR A 26 -0.81 -16.13 2.84
CA THR A 26 -0.53 -16.20 4.28
C THR A 26 -1.64 -16.94 5.04
N ALA A 27 -2.91 -16.72 4.67
CA ALA A 27 -4.04 -17.46 5.21
C ALA A 27 -3.91 -18.96 4.92
N ARG A 28 -3.66 -19.34 3.65
CA ARG A 28 -3.49 -20.72 3.22
C ARG A 28 -2.34 -21.40 3.96
N ALA A 29 -1.18 -20.75 4.04
CA ALA A 29 -0.05 -21.27 4.79
C ALA A 29 -0.41 -21.53 6.27
N SER A 30 -1.20 -20.64 6.88
CA SER A 30 -1.64 -20.82 8.27
C SER A 30 -2.67 -21.93 8.43
N PHE A 31 -3.61 -22.10 7.50
CA PHE A 31 -4.62 -23.15 7.58
C PHE A 31 -4.01 -24.53 7.32
N VAL A 32 -3.11 -24.64 6.35
CA VAL A 32 -2.33 -25.87 6.11
C VAL A 32 -1.47 -26.21 7.32
N ALA A 33 -1.00 -25.20 8.05
CA ALA A 33 -0.19 -25.40 9.25
C ALA A 33 -0.94 -25.79 10.54
N GLN A 34 -2.27 -25.83 10.50
CA GLN A 34 -3.08 -26.23 11.65
C GLN A 34 -3.04 -27.74 11.84
N SER A 35 -2.87 -28.19 13.09
CA SER A 35 -2.85 -29.62 13.38
C SER A 35 -4.24 -30.22 13.30
N ILE A 36 -4.35 -31.37 12.63
CA ILE A 36 -5.61 -32.12 12.50
C ILE A 36 -6.18 -32.51 13.87
N CYS A 37 -5.34 -32.79 14.87
CA CYS A 37 -5.80 -33.14 16.22
C CYS A 37 -6.73 -32.09 16.83
N VAL A 38 -6.52 -30.80 16.55
CA VAL A 38 -7.39 -29.74 17.10
C VAL A 38 -8.78 -29.77 16.42
N ILE A 39 -8.83 -30.11 15.14
CA ILE A 39 -10.07 -30.22 14.35
C ILE A 39 -10.81 -31.53 14.68
N GLU A 40 -10.10 -32.63 14.90
CA GLU A 40 -10.70 -33.90 15.35
C GLU A 40 -11.23 -33.76 16.78
N ALA A 41 -10.49 -33.11 17.69
CA ALA A 41 -10.94 -32.86 19.05
C ALA A 41 -12.23 -32.02 19.09
N SER A 42 -12.35 -30.96 18.27
CA SER A 42 -13.57 -30.16 18.21
C SER A 42 -14.78 -30.98 17.72
N ARG A 43 -14.56 -31.87 16.74
CA ARG A 43 -15.58 -32.80 16.26
C ARG A 43 -16.00 -33.81 17.33
N THR A 44 -15.07 -34.35 18.12
CA THR A 44 -15.41 -35.24 19.24
C THR A 44 -16.20 -34.54 20.35
N LEU A 45 -16.05 -33.23 20.49
CA LEU A 45 -16.84 -32.38 21.39
C LEU A 45 -18.21 -31.99 20.80
N GLY A 46 -18.63 -32.59 19.69
CA GLY A 46 -19.93 -32.35 19.06
C GLY A 46 -20.04 -31.04 18.28
N ARG A 47 -18.91 -30.36 17.98
CA ARG A 47 -18.93 -29.13 17.18
C ARG A 47 -19.05 -29.45 15.68
N SER A 48 -19.90 -28.67 15.02
CA SER A 48 -20.02 -28.69 13.57
C SER A 48 -18.77 -28.13 12.88
N ALA A 49 -18.63 -28.37 11.58
CA ALA A 49 -17.51 -27.87 10.78
C ALA A 49 -17.45 -26.32 10.75
N SER A 50 -18.61 -25.66 10.69
CA SER A 50 -18.70 -24.19 10.71
C SER A 50 -18.29 -23.62 12.07
N GLU A 51 -18.75 -24.22 13.17
CA GLU A 51 -18.32 -23.81 14.52
C GLU A 51 -16.82 -23.99 14.72
N THR A 52 -16.28 -25.13 14.27
CA THR A 52 -14.83 -25.39 14.31
C THR A 52 -14.07 -24.34 13.50
N PHE A 53 -14.56 -23.96 12.32
CA PHE A 53 -13.93 -22.93 11.50
C PHE A 53 -13.91 -21.56 12.21
N TRP A 54 -15.06 -21.08 12.68
CA TRP A 54 -15.17 -19.74 13.26
C TRP A 54 -14.56 -19.61 14.65
N GLN A 55 -14.63 -20.66 15.48
CA GLN A 55 -14.17 -20.63 16.87
C GLN A 55 -12.72 -21.06 17.04
N ILE A 56 -12.18 -21.87 16.12
CA ILE A 56 -10.85 -22.48 16.26
C ILE A 56 -9.94 -22.08 15.09
N ALA A 57 -10.30 -22.49 13.86
CA ALA A 57 -9.42 -22.31 12.70
C ALA A 57 -9.14 -20.83 12.41
N LEU A 58 -10.18 -19.98 12.38
CA LEU A 58 -10.04 -18.57 12.07
C LEU A 58 -9.27 -17.80 13.15
N PRO A 59 -9.54 -17.94 14.47
CA PRO A 59 -8.73 -17.31 15.51
C PRO A 59 -7.26 -17.71 15.51
N LEU A 60 -6.94 -18.97 15.19
CA LEU A 60 -5.57 -19.44 15.03
C LEU A 60 -4.89 -18.83 13.80
N ALA A 61 -5.64 -18.56 12.73
CA ALA A 61 -5.12 -17.91 11.51
C ALA A 61 -5.00 -16.38 11.61
N ARG A 62 -5.57 -15.74 12.64
CA ARG A 62 -5.54 -14.26 12.82
C ARG A 62 -4.13 -13.63 12.69
N PRO A 63 -3.05 -14.18 13.28
CA PRO A 63 -1.72 -13.59 13.13
C PRO A 63 -1.21 -13.62 11.68
N ALA A 64 -1.51 -14.69 10.94
CA ALA A 64 -1.12 -14.79 9.54
C ALA A 64 -1.97 -13.90 8.62
N LEU A 65 -3.27 -13.77 8.91
CA LEU A 65 -4.15 -12.82 8.25
C LEU A 65 -3.66 -11.38 8.49
N ALA A 66 -3.32 -11.03 9.73
CA ALA A 66 -2.76 -9.72 10.07
C ALA A 66 -1.48 -9.41 9.27
N ALA A 67 -0.56 -10.37 9.17
CA ALA A 67 0.66 -10.22 8.38
C ALA A 67 0.36 -10.02 6.88
N GLY A 68 -0.57 -10.81 6.31
CA GLY A 68 -0.99 -10.66 4.91
C GLY A 68 -1.68 -9.32 4.64
N THR A 69 -2.53 -8.87 5.57
CA THR A 69 -3.19 -7.55 5.45
C THR A 69 -2.21 -6.39 5.61
N ALA A 70 -1.20 -6.51 6.49
CA ALA A 70 -0.17 -5.50 6.63
C ALA A 70 0.66 -5.37 5.34
N LEU A 71 0.94 -6.50 4.69
CA LEU A 71 1.63 -6.53 3.41
C LEU A 71 0.80 -5.86 2.31
N ALA A 72 -0.49 -6.18 2.22
CA ALA A 72 -1.41 -5.53 1.28
C ALA A 72 -1.55 -4.01 1.54
N LEU A 73 -1.55 -3.59 2.81
CA LEU A 73 -1.57 -2.16 3.17
C LEU A 73 -0.30 -1.44 2.72
N MET A 74 0.88 -2.05 2.84
CA MET A 74 2.14 -1.47 2.36
C MET A 74 2.15 -1.34 0.83
N GLU A 75 1.67 -2.36 0.11
CA GLU A 75 1.54 -2.27 -1.35
C GLU A 75 0.55 -1.18 -1.76
N THR A 76 -0.57 -1.04 -1.05
CA THR A 76 -1.55 0.03 -1.30
C THR A 76 -0.94 1.42 -1.09
N LEU A 77 -0.08 1.58 -0.08
CA LEU A 77 0.63 2.83 0.17
C LEU A 77 1.69 3.11 -0.90
N ASN A 78 2.21 2.10 -1.60
CA ASN A 78 3.21 2.30 -2.65
C ASN A 78 2.60 2.50 -4.04
N ASP A 79 1.30 2.24 -4.22
CA ASP A 79 0.64 2.36 -5.52
C ASP A 79 0.39 3.83 -5.92
N ILE A 80 0.80 4.14 -7.15
CA ILE A 80 0.57 5.46 -7.78
C ILE A 80 -0.37 5.29 -8.97
N GLY A 81 -0.16 4.27 -9.82
CA GLY A 81 -0.81 4.15 -11.12
C GLY A 81 -2.32 3.91 -11.01
N ALA A 82 -2.77 2.95 -10.20
CA ALA A 82 -4.19 2.61 -10.12
C ALA A 82 -4.98 3.74 -9.46
N VAL A 83 -4.45 4.29 -8.36
CA VAL A 83 -5.10 5.40 -7.64
C VAL A 83 -5.14 6.69 -8.46
N GLU A 84 -4.10 6.95 -9.26
CA GLU A 84 -4.09 8.07 -10.19
C GLU A 84 -5.15 7.85 -11.29
N PHE A 85 -5.22 6.66 -11.89
CA PHE A 85 -6.21 6.35 -12.93
C PHE A 85 -7.66 6.61 -12.46
N PHE A 86 -7.99 6.22 -11.23
CA PHE A 86 -9.31 6.47 -10.63
C PHE A 86 -9.49 7.89 -10.06
N GLY A 87 -8.46 8.73 -10.13
CA GLY A 87 -8.46 10.10 -9.63
C GLY A 87 -8.63 10.22 -8.11
N VAL A 88 -8.06 9.27 -7.37
CA VAL A 88 -8.04 9.27 -5.91
C VAL A 88 -6.74 9.91 -5.42
N GLN A 89 -6.85 11.00 -4.65
CA GLN A 89 -5.67 11.66 -4.07
C GLN A 89 -5.16 10.84 -2.88
N THR A 90 -3.97 10.25 -3.01
CA THR A 90 -3.28 9.54 -1.93
C THR A 90 -2.06 10.32 -1.44
N LEU A 91 -1.47 9.89 -0.32
CA LEU A 91 -0.21 10.47 0.18
C LEU A 91 0.90 10.34 -0.87
N THR A 92 0.99 9.20 -1.54
CA THR A 92 2.02 8.86 -2.52
C THR A 92 1.91 9.71 -3.79
N VAL A 93 0.69 9.92 -4.28
CA VAL A 93 0.42 10.86 -5.39
C VAL A 93 0.80 12.27 -4.98
N THR A 94 0.46 12.69 -3.75
CA THR A 94 0.78 14.04 -3.26
C THR A 94 2.30 14.27 -3.13
N VAL A 95 3.07 13.25 -2.74
CA VAL A 95 4.54 13.30 -2.75
C VAL A 95 5.06 13.52 -4.18
N TYR A 96 4.52 12.76 -5.14
CA TYR A 96 4.89 12.83 -6.55
C TYR A 96 4.56 14.20 -7.17
N ASP A 97 3.34 14.69 -7.00
CA ASP A 97 2.89 16.01 -7.47
C ASP A 97 3.73 17.14 -6.85
N THR A 98 4.08 17.03 -5.57
CA THR A 98 4.89 18.06 -4.89
C THR A 98 6.31 18.10 -5.43
N TRP A 99 6.86 16.96 -5.80
CA TRP A 99 8.19 16.87 -6.39
C TRP A 99 8.19 17.38 -7.84
N LEU A 100 7.32 16.84 -8.70
CA LEU A 100 7.36 17.09 -10.14
C LEU A 100 6.58 18.33 -10.57
N ASP A 101 5.35 18.51 -10.10
CA ASP A 101 4.51 19.63 -10.55
C ASP A 101 4.85 20.93 -9.82
N ARG A 102 5.12 20.83 -8.52
CA ARG A 102 5.45 22.00 -7.68
C ARG A 102 6.95 22.30 -7.62
N GLY A 103 7.80 21.41 -8.14
CA GLY A 103 9.26 21.57 -8.14
C GLY A 103 9.89 21.69 -6.75
N SER A 104 9.20 21.24 -5.69
CA SER A 104 9.64 21.42 -4.30
C SER A 104 10.07 20.10 -3.68
N LEU A 105 11.37 19.79 -3.83
CA LEU A 105 11.97 18.58 -3.23
C LEU A 105 11.89 18.61 -1.69
N ALA A 106 12.02 19.80 -1.09
CA ALA A 106 11.89 19.99 0.36
C ALA A 106 10.46 19.70 0.85
N GLY A 107 9.43 20.15 0.12
CA GLY A 107 8.03 19.86 0.43
C GLY A 107 7.73 18.35 0.29
N ALA A 108 8.22 17.73 -0.78
CA ALA A 108 8.05 16.29 -1.01
C ALA A 108 8.75 15.46 0.09
N ALA A 109 9.90 15.90 0.59
CA ALA A 109 10.61 15.26 1.70
C ALA A 109 9.82 15.34 3.03
N GLN A 110 9.18 16.47 3.32
CA GLN A 110 8.33 16.61 4.52
C GLN A 110 7.16 15.63 4.51
N ILE A 111 6.45 15.54 3.38
CA ILE A 111 5.33 14.59 3.20
C ILE A 111 5.84 13.15 3.27
N SER A 112 7.01 12.87 2.68
CA SER A 112 7.67 11.56 2.74
C SER A 112 8.00 11.13 4.17
N CYS A 113 8.44 12.05 5.04
CA CYS A 113 8.67 11.76 6.46
C CYS A 113 7.38 11.37 7.19
N VAL A 114 6.26 12.06 6.91
CA VAL A 114 4.95 11.72 7.47
C VAL A 114 4.47 10.35 6.99
N MET A 115 4.65 10.06 5.69
CA MET A 115 4.32 8.75 5.13
C MET A 115 5.17 7.63 5.74
N LEU A 116 6.48 7.87 5.90
CA LEU A 116 7.38 6.92 6.54
C LEU A 116 6.98 6.65 8.00
N PHE A 117 6.59 7.68 8.75
CA PHE A 117 6.06 7.52 10.10
C PHE A 117 4.82 6.61 10.12
N PHE A 118 3.88 6.82 9.21
CA PHE A 118 2.67 5.99 9.11
C PHE A 118 3.00 4.52 8.78
N VAL A 119 3.89 4.28 7.83
CA VAL A 119 4.39 2.94 7.48
C VAL A 119 5.02 2.25 8.70
N LEU A 120 5.90 2.95 9.42
CA LEU A 120 6.55 2.42 10.62
C LEU A 120 5.54 2.15 11.74
N ALA A 121 4.49 2.95 11.86
CA ALA A 121 3.40 2.73 12.82
C ALA A 121 2.60 1.46 12.47
N VAL A 122 2.25 1.27 11.19
CA VAL A 122 1.56 0.04 10.72
C VAL A 122 2.42 -1.20 10.95
N LEU A 123 3.72 -1.13 10.63
CA LEU A 123 4.67 -2.21 10.92
C LEU A 123 4.80 -2.49 12.42
N GLY A 124 4.88 -1.43 13.24
CA GLY A 124 4.96 -1.54 14.68
C GLY A 124 3.73 -2.24 15.27
N LEU A 125 2.55 -1.87 14.76
CA LEU A 125 1.28 -2.48 15.14
C LEU A 125 1.19 -3.96 14.73
N GLU A 126 1.58 -4.31 13.49
CA GLU A 126 1.67 -5.71 13.04
C GLU A 126 2.57 -6.53 13.98
N ARG A 127 3.76 -6.00 14.27
CA ARG A 127 4.76 -6.69 15.08
C ARG A 127 4.30 -6.85 16.53
N ALA A 128 3.60 -5.86 17.08
CA ALA A 128 3.01 -5.92 18.42
C ALA A 128 1.89 -6.97 18.49
N LEU A 129 1.00 -7.00 17.48
CA LEU A 129 -0.08 -7.99 17.36
C LEU A 129 0.45 -9.43 17.23
N ARG A 130 1.63 -9.59 16.61
CA ARG A 130 2.31 -10.89 16.45
C ARG A 130 3.04 -11.36 17.71
N SER A 131 3.59 -10.44 18.50
CA SER A 131 4.48 -10.77 19.64
C SER A 131 3.77 -11.46 20.81
N GLY A 132 2.45 -11.31 20.93
CA GLY A 132 1.65 -11.93 22.00
C GLY A 132 1.06 -13.31 21.69
N LYS A 133 1.25 -13.86 20.47
CA LYS A 133 0.49 -15.04 19.99
C LYS A 133 1.36 -16.09 19.31
N ARG A 134 2.50 -16.45 19.92
CA ARG A 134 3.23 -17.67 19.56
C ARG A 134 2.42 -18.87 20.02
N PHE A 135 1.51 -19.33 19.17
CA PHE A 135 0.92 -20.65 19.36
C PHE A 135 2.04 -21.67 19.22
N HIS A 136 2.39 -22.30 20.34
CA HIS A 136 3.32 -23.42 20.35
C HIS A 136 2.65 -24.58 19.62
N HIS A 137 3.16 -24.93 18.44
CA HIS A 137 2.84 -26.19 17.79
C HIS A 137 3.40 -27.31 18.66
N THR A 138 2.55 -27.91 19.50
CA THR A 138 2.92 -28.97 20.45
C THR A 138 3.03 -30.35 19.81
N THR A 139 2.91 -30.48 18.49
CA THR A 139 2.96 -31.79 17.83
C THR A 139 3.54 -31.67 16.41
N GLY A 140 4.67 -32.34 16.15
CA GLY A 140 5.36 -32.36 14.87
C GLY A 140 4.73 -33.27 13.81
N LYS A 141 3.55 -33.85 14.05
CA LYS A 141 2.80 -34.62 13.06
C LYS A 141 1.89 -33.67 12.27
N TYR A 142 2.43 -33.13 11.18
CA TYR A 142 1.60 -32.70 10.06
C TYR A 142 0.95 -33.96 9.48
N ARG A 143 -0.37 -34.01 9.49
CA ARG A 143 -1.12 -34.97 8.69
C ARG A 143 -1.87 -34.13 7.66
N ASP A 144 -1.83 -34.54 6.40
CA ASP A 144 -2.53 -33.83 5.33
C ASP A 144 -4.02 -33.79 5.61
N LEU A 145 -4.63 -32.61 5.40
CA LEU A 145 -6.08 -32.47 5.51
C LEU A 145 -6.72 -33.46 4.49
N PRO A 146 -7.74 -34.24 4.90
CA PRO A 146 -8.43 -35.11 3.97
C PRO A 146 -8.98 -34.28 2.80
N GLU A 147 -8.58 -34.62 1.58
CA GLU A 147 -9.03 -33.94 0.38
C GLU A 147 -10.49 -34.32 0.09
N GLU A 148 -11.39 -33.35 0.18
CA GLU A 148 -12.78 -33.50 -0.24
C GLU A 148 -12.84 -33.33 -1.77
N SER A 149 -13.16 -34.42 -2.49
CA SER A 149 -13.30 -34.37 -3.94
C SER A 149 -14.58 -33.61 -4.34
N LEU A 150 -14.43 -32.42 -4.92
CA LEU A 150 -15.54 -31.63 -5.47
C LEU A 150 -15.93 -32.19 -6.85
N SER A 151 -16.95 -33.03 -6.94
CA SER A 151 -17.44 -33.56 -8.22
C SER A 151 -18.52 -32.67 -8.86
N GLY A 152 -18.59 -32.70 -10.19
CA GLY A 152 -19.64 -32.05 -11.00
C GLY A 152 -19.55 -30.52 -11.06
N VAL A 153 -20.69 -29.85 -10.97
CA VAL A 153 -20.83 -28.39 -11.12
C VAL A 153 -19.99 -27.62 -10.10
N LYS A 154 -19.83 -28.16 -8.87
CA LYS A 154 -19.00 -27.55 -7.82
C LYS A 154 -17.52 -27.52 -8.21
N GLY A 155 -17.03 -28.57 -8.88
CA GLY A 155 -15.65 -28.63 -9.39
C GLY A 155 -15.42 -27.65 -10.54
N ILE A 156 -16.40 -27.51 -11.44
CA ILE A 156 -16.34 -26.53 -12.54
C ILE A 156 -16.34 -25.10 -12.00
N LEU A 157 -17.21 -24.78 -11.05
CA LEU A 157 -17.27 -23.46 -10.41
C LEU A 157 -15.97 -23.12 -9.65
N ALA A 158 -15.41 -24.08 -8.92
CA ALA A 158 -14.13 -23.88 -8.24
C ALA A 158 -12.98 -23.64 -9.24
N THR A 159 -12.93 -24.42 -10.32
CA THR A 159 -11.94 -24.26 -11.39
C THR A 159 -12.07 -22.91 -12.07
N ALA A 160 -13.30 -22.49 -12.40
CA ALA A 160 -13.58 -21.18 -13.00
C ALA A 160 -13.18 -20.04 -12.05
N ALA A 161 -13.49 -20.16 -10.75
CA ALA A 161 -13.10 -19.18 -9.75
C ALA A 161 -11.57 -19.06 -9.59
N CYS A 162 -10.83 -20.17 -9.69
CA CYS A 162 -9.36 -20.17 -9.66
C CYS A 162 -8.74 -19.68 -10.98
N ALA A 163 -9.39 -19.93 -12.11
CA ALA A 163 -8.92 -19.48 -13.42
C ALA A 163 -9.19 -17.99 -13.66
N ALA A 164 -10.27 -17.44 -13.11
CA ALA A 164 -10.69 -16.06 -13.36
C ALA A 164 -9.60 -15.01 -13.04
N PRO A 165 -8.90 -15.04 -11.88
CA PRO A 165 -7.79 -14.11 -11.61
C PRO A 165 -6.64 -14.21 -12.62
N ILE A 166 -6.35 -15.41 -13.14
CA ILE A 166 -5.29 -15.61 -14.14
C ILE A 166 -5.72 -15.02 -15.49
N LEU A 167 -6.96 -15.29 -15.90
CA LEU A 167 -7.49 -14.78 -17.17
C LEU A 167 -7.60 -13.25 -17.16
N VAL A 168 -8.16 -12.68 -16.09
CA VAL A 168 -8.39 -11.23 -15.99
C VAL A 168 -7.10 -10.48 -15.64
N GLY A 169 -6.29 -11.01 -14.73
CA GLY A 169 -5.11 -10.32 -14.20
C GLY A 169 -3.83 -10.51 -15.02
N PHE A 170 -3.70 -11.60 -15.79
CA PHE A 170 -2.51 -11.87 -16.59
C PHE A 170 -2.80 -11.92 -18.08
N VAL A 171 -3.77 -12.73 -18.53
CA VAL A 171 -4.00 -12.94 -19.97
C VAL A 171 -4.49 -11.66 -20.65
N LEU A 172 -5.47 -10.96 -20.07
CA LEU A 172 -6.02 -9.75 -20.66
C LEU A 172 -4.99 -8.60 -20.74
N PRO A 173 -4.26 -8.23 -19.67
CA PRO A 173 -3.22 -7.20 -19.75
C PRO A 173 -2.08 -7.58 -20.70
N THR A 174 -1.64 -8.85 -20.68
CA THR A 174 -0.58 -9.32 -21.58
C THR A 174 -1.03 -9.26 -23.04
N TYR A 175 -2.28 -9.61 -23.33
CA TYR A 175 -2.82 -9.51 -24.69
C TYR A 175 -2.86 -8.04 -25.17
N VAL A 176 -3.34 -7.11 -24.34
CA VAL A 176 -3.38 -5.69 -24.68
C VAL A 176 -1.97 -5.16 -24.93
N LEU A 177 -1.03 -5.44 -24.03
CA LEU A 177 0.37 -5.01 -24.16
C LEU A 177 1.05 -5.64 -25.39
N ALA A 178 0.82 -6.93 -25.66
CA ALA A 178 1.39 -7.61 -26.81
C ALA A 178 0.83 -7.05 -28.12
N ARG A 179 -0.48 -6.78 -28.18
CA ARG A 179 -1.11 -6.14 -29.34
C ARG A 179 -0.48 -4.77 -29.60
N ASP A 180 -0.37 -3.93 -28.57
CA ASP A 180 0.16 -2.59 -28.71
C ASP A 180 1.66 -2.60 -29.06
N ALA A 181 2.42 -3.56 -28.53
CA ALA A 181 3.82 -3.79 -28.88
C ALA A 181 3.99 -4.19 -30.35
N ILE A 182 3.14 -5.07 -30.89
CA ILE A 182 3.20 -5.51 -32.30
C ILE A 182 2.82 -4.35 -33.22
N VAL A 183 1.78 -3.59 -32.89
CA VAL A 183 1.29 -2.46 -33.70
C VAL A 183 2.34 -1.35 -33.83
N HIS A 184 3.13 -1.09 -32.78
CA HIS A 184 4.15 -0.03 -32.77
C HIS A 184 5.58 -0.54 -33.00
N LEU A 185 5.74 -1.80 -33.42
CA LEU A 185 7.05 -2.44 -33.55
C LEU A 185 7.94 -1.75 -34.60
N SER A 186 7.33 -1.27 -35.69
CA SER A 186 8.04 -0.63 -36.79
C SER A 186 8.56 0.78 -36.46
N SER A 187 8.00 1.43 -35.43
CA SER A 187 8.43 2.77 -34.98
C SER A 187 9.24 2.75 -33.68
N GLY A 188 9.27 1.62 -32.95
CA GLY A 188 9.90 1.51 -31.63
C GLY A 188 11.33 0.95 -31.59
N LEU A 189 11.82 0.30 -32.65
CA LEU A 189 13.14 -0.36 -32.69
C LEU A 189 14.28 0.59 -33.11
N THR A 190 14.34 1.77 -32.48
CA THR A 190 15.41 2.75 -32.69
C THR A 190 16.68 2.36 -31.92
N GLU A 191 17.83 2.93 -32.28
CA GLU A 191 19.10 2.70 -31.55
C GLU A 191 19.01 3.12 -30.07
N ASP A 192 18.28 4.20 -29.79
CA ASP A 192 18.03 4.67 -28.43
C ASP A 192 17.26 3.67 -27.57
N PHE A 193 16.33 2.91 -28.18
CA PHE A 193 15.59 1.85 -27.49
C PHE A 193 16.54 0.74 -27.03
N TRP A 194 17.43 0.29 -27.91
CA TRP A 194 18.39 -0.76 -27.55
C TRP A 194 19.38 -0.31 -26.49
N ARG A 195 19.87 0.93 -26.56
CA ARG A 195 20.73 1.50 -25.52
C ARG A 195 19.99 1.58 -24.18
N ALA A 196 18.77 2.11 -24.17
CA ALA A 196 17.95 2.18 -22.95
C ALA A 196 17.67 0.79 -22.38
N ALA A 197 17.29 -0.17 -23.23
CA ALA A 197 17.03 -1.55 -22.83
C ALA A 197 18.28 -2.21 -22.20
N LEU A 198 19.45 -2.06 -22.83
CA LEU A 198 20.70 -2.62 -22.30
C LEU A 198 21.14 -1.94 -21.00
N HIS A 199 20.95 -0.62 -20.84
CA HIS A 199 21.23 0.06 -19.58
C HIS A 199 20.29 -0.41 -18.45
N SER A 200 19.00 -0.56 -18.73
CA SER A 200 18.02 -1.08 -17.75
C SER A 200 18.28 -2.55 -17.39
N LEU A 201 18.60 -3.39 -18.38
CA LEU A 201 18.96 -4.79 -18.16
C LEU A 201 20.27 -4.91 -17.38
N GLY A 202 21.30 -4.16 -17.75
CA GLY A 202 22.58 -4.14 -17.04
C GLY A 202 22.44 -3.68 -15.59
N LEU A 203 21.67 -2.60 -15.36
CA LEU A 203 21.43 -2.07 -14.02
C LEU A 203 20.64 -3.06 -13.14
N SER A 204 19.57 -3.65 -13.68
CA SER A 204 18.76 -4.63 -12.95
C SER A 204 19.53 -5.92 -12.65
N LEU A 205 20.35 -6.40 -13.59
CA LEU A 205 21.22 -7.56 -13.40
C LEU A 205 22.27 -7.30 -12.32
N ALA A 206 22.94 -6.15 -12.36
CA ALA A 206 23.91 -5.76 -11.34
C ALA A 206 23.26 -5.66 -9.95
N ALA A 207 22.09 -5.02 -9.85
CA ALA A 207 21.33 -4.93 -8.61
C ALA A 207 20.91 -6.31 -8.09
N ALA A 208 20.47 -7.22 -8.97
CA ALA A 208 20.08 -8.59 -8.61
C ALA A 208 21.26 -9.39 -8.06
N VAL A 209 22.42 -9.34 -8.73
CA VAL A 209 23.63 -10.04 -8.28
C VAL A 209 24.09 -9.54 -6.91
N LEU A 210 24.16 -8.22 -6.72
CA LEU A 210 24.52 -7.61 -5.43
C LEU A 210 23.50 -7.95 -4.34
N GLY A 211 22.21 -7.88 -4.66
CA GLY A 211 21.13 -8.21 -3.73
C GLY A 211 21.19 -9.66 -3.26
N VAL A 212 21.37 -10.61 -4.17
CA VAL A 212 21.52 -12.04 -3.85
C VAL A 212 22.77 -12.27 -3.02
N PHE A 213 23.90 -11.65 -3.37
CA PHE A 213 25.13 -11.74 -2.60
C PHE A 213 24.93 -11.30 -1.13
N PHE A 214 24.37 -10.10 -0.90
CA PHE A 214 24.10 -9.62 0.46
C PHE A 214 23.06 -10.47 1.20
N ALA A 215 22.03 -10.97 0.50
CA ALA A 215 21.03 -11.85 1.08
C ALA A 215 21.65 -13.17 1.58
N ILE A 216 22.55 -13.78 0.79
CA ILE A 216 23.27 -15.00 1.18
C ILE A 216 24.17 -14.73 2.38
N VAL A 217 24.94 -13.63 2.36
CA VAL A 217 25.83 -13.25 3.47
C VAL A 217 25.05 -13.07 4.78
N LEU A 218 23.92 -12.34 4.73
CA LEU A 218 23.08 -12.14 5.90
C LEU A 218 22.41 -13.45 6.36
N ALA A 219 21.90 -14.27 5.43
CA ALA A 219 21.28 -15.56 5.75
C ALA A 219 22.28 -16.53 6.41
N TYR A 220 23.50 -16.59 5.89
CA TYR A 220 24.58 -17.39 6.46
C TYR A 220 25.02 -16.85 7.83
N GLY A 221 25.20 -15.53 7.95
CA GLY A 221 25.54 -14.89 9.22
C GLY A 221 24.50 -15.14 10.31
N ARG A 222 23.21 -15.09 9.98
CA ARG A 222 22.11 -15.41 10.93
C ARG A 222 22.14 -16.85 11.41
N ARG A 223 22.62 -17.77 10.58
CA ARG A 223 22.71 -19.20 10.92
C ARG A 223 23.91 -19.48 11.82
N GLN A 224 25.05 -18.83 11.55
CA GLN A 224 26.31 -19.08 12.25
C GLN A 224 26.46 -18.28 13.55
N THR A 225 25.85 -17.09 13.66
CA THR A 225 26.14 -16.16 14.77
C THR A 225 24.86 -15.57 15.35
N GLN A 226 24.66 -15.72 16.67
CA GLN A 226 23.52 -15.12 17.40
C GLN A 226 23.79 -13.67 17.86
N SER A 227 24.70 -12.96 17.19
CA SER A 227 25.09 -11.61 17.62
C SER A 227 23.96 -10.59 17.40
N LYS A 228 23.87 -9.59 18.29
CA LYS A 228 22.92 -8.48 18.15
C LYS A 228 23.11 -7.73 16.83
N PHE A 229 24.36 -7.63 16.35
CA PHE A 229 24.69 -6.96 15.09
C PHE A 229 24.04 -7.65 13.89
N VAL A 230 24.20 -8.98 13.76
CA VAL A 230 23.58 -9.74 12.66
C VAL A 230 22.06 -9.64 12.71
N ARG A 231 21.46 -9.66 13.91
CA ARG A 231 20.01 -9.48 14.07
C ARG A 231 19.52 -8.10 13.62
N ILE A 232 20.27 -7.03 13.89
CA ILE A 232 19.96 -5.66 13.43
C ILE A 232 20.20 -5.55 11.91
N ALA A 233 21.32 -6.04 11.40
CA ALA A 233 21.62 -6.02 9.97
C ALA A 233 20.55 -6.77 9.15
N SER A 234 20.01 -7.86 9.69
CA SER A 234 18.92 -8.62 9.07
C SER A 234 17.56 -7.91 9.08
N PHE A 235 17.41 -6.86 9.89
CA PHE A 235 16.18 -6.04 9.93
C PHE A 235 16.19 -4.96 8.86
N VAL A 236 17.36 -4.46 8.45
CA VAL A 236 17.49 -3.39 7.45
C VAL A 236 16.82 -3.73 6.11
N PRO A 237 17.02 -4.90 5.49
CA PRO A 237 16.31 -5.27 4.26
C PRO A 237 14.79 -5.34 4.44
N ALA A 238 14.31 -5.81 5.60
CA ALA A 238 12.88 -5.88 5.87
C ALA A 238 12.23 -4.49 5.99
N VAL A 239 12.98 -3.49 6.50
CA VAL A 239 12.52 -2.10 6.53
C VAL A 239 12.47 -1.53 5.12
N SER A 240 13.45 -1.83 4.26
CA SER A 240 13.48 -1.30 2.89
C SER A 240 12.26 -1.70 2.05
N TYR A 241 11.69 -2.89 2.28
CA TYR A 241 10.45 -3.32 1.63
C TYR A 241 9.25 -2.45 2.02
N ALA A 242 9.24 -1.95 3.26
CA ALA A 242 8.12 -1.16 3.75
C ALA A 242 8.19 0.30 3.30
N VAL A 243 9.38 0.82 2.98
CA VAL A 243 9.56 2.20 2.54
C VAL A 243 9.04 2.36 1.11
N PRO A 244 8.06 3.25 0.85
CA PRO A 244 7.56 3.47 -0.50
C PRO A 244 8.67 3.96 -1.43
N GLY A 245 8.66 3.52 -2.68
CA GLY A 245 9.73 3.80 -3.64
C GLY A 245 9.99 5.29 -3.86
N THR A 246 8.94 6.12 -3.80
CA THR A 246 9.04 7.58 -3.88
C THR A 246 9.81 8.20 -2.71
N VAL A 247 9.64 7.67 -1.50
CA VAL A 247 10.38 8.11 -0.31
C VAL A 247 11.85 7.75 -0.44
N LEU A 248 12.14 6.53 -0.89
CA LEU A 248 13.52 6.08 -1.14
C LEU A 248 14.18 6.96 -2.21
N ALA A 249 13.48 7.26 -3.31
CA ALA A 249 13.96 8.11 -4.38
C ALA A 249 14.28 9.52 -3.89
N ILE A 250 13.35 10.20 -3.20
CA ILE A 250 13.59 11.55 -2.65
C ILE A 250 14.71 11.53 -1.62
N GLY A 251 14.73 10.51 -0.75
CA GLY A 251 15.76 10.35 0.28
C GLY A 251 17.15 10.14 -0.29
N LEU A 252 17.28 9.51 -1.45
CA LEU A 252 18.56 9.30 -2.14
C LEU A 252 18.94 10.50 -3.04
N LEU A 253 17.95 11.15 -3.67
CA LEU A 253 18.17 12.27 -4.59
C LEU A 253 18.75 13.50 -3.89
N ILE A 254 18.28 13.85 -2.69
CA ILE A 254 18.79 15.00 -1.93
C ILE A 254 20.31 14.90 -1.68
N PRO A 255 20.84 13.82 -1.08
CA PRO A 255 22.28 13.69 -0.86
C PRO A 255 23.05 13.53 -2.18
N LEU A 256 22.52 12.81 -3.17
CA LEU A 256 23.16 12.69 -4.49
C LEU A 256 23.30 14.05 -5.18
N ALA A 257 22.25 14.87 -5.20
CA ALA A 257 22.30 16.22 -5.76
C ALA A 257 23.30 17.11 -5.01
N GLY A 258 23.42 16.93 -3.69
CA GLY A 258 24.41 17.60 -2.87
C GLY A 258 25.86 17.16 -3.13
N LEU A 259 26.08 15.88 -3.47
CA LEU A 259 27.38 15.38 -3.89
C LEU A 259 27.74 15.85 -5.29
N ASP A 260 26.78 15.81 -6.22
CA ASP A 260 26.95 16.24 -7.59
C ASP A 260 27.33 17.74 -7.69
N THR A 261 26.69 18.58 -6.87
CA THR A 261 27.06 20.01 -6.76
C THR A 261 28.43 20.23 -6.12
N ARG A 262 28.94 19.31 -5.29
CA ARG A 262 30.30 19.39 -4.74
C ARG A 262 31.36 18.93 -5.74
N SER A 263 31.07 17.87 -6.50
CA SER A 263 31.95 17.40 -7.58
C SER A 263 31.96 18.34 -8.78
N THR A 264 30.86 19.06 -9.02
CA THR A 264 30.76 20.11 -10.06
C THR A 264 31.16 21.47 -9.50
N THR A 265 32.31 21.55 -8.82
CA THR A 265 32.99 22.84 -8.59
C THR A 265 33.72 23.26 -9.87
N GLN A 266 32.94 23.59 -10.90
CA GLN A 266 33.40 24.38 -12.03
C GLN A 266 32.40 25.52 -12.22
N PRO A 267 32.82 26.79 -12.19
CA PRO A 267 31.92 27.93 -12.20
C PRO A 267 31.43 28.17 -13.63
N ALA A 268 30.58 27.28 -14.15
CA ALA A 268 29.84 27.53 -15.37
C ALA A 268 28.57 28.31 -15.00
N ARG A 269 28.65 29.62 -15.23
CA ARG A 269 27.57 30.61 -15.19
C ARG A 269 26.23 30.00 -15.63
N CYS A 270 25.35 29.71 -14.68
CA CYS A 270 23.98 29.32 -15.00
C CYS A 270 23.10 30.57 -15.11
N SER A 271 23.23 31.27 -16.24
CA SER A 271 22.32 32.32 -16.70
C SER A 271 21.00 31.74 -17.24
N VAL A 272 20.42 30.75 -16.54
CA VAL A 272 19.22 30.01 -17.00
C VAL A 272 17.99 30.30 -16.13
N SER A 273 18.07 31.21 -15.13
CA SER A 273 16.89 31.62 -14.36
C SER A 273 16.28 32.98 -14.77
N ARG A 274 16.78 33.64 -15.82
CA ARG A 274 16.36 35.02 -16.17
C ARG A 274 15.82 35.19 -17.60
N ARG A 275 15.16 34.15 -18.14
CA ARG A 275 14.45 34.25 -19.44
C ARG A 275 12.99 33.78 -19.38
N VAL A 276 12.37 33.81 -18.19
CA VAL A 276 10.91 33.65 -17.99
C VAL A 276 10.28 34.91 -17.36
N SER A 277 11.08 35.90 -16.95
CA SER A 277 10.59 37.14 -16.30
C SER A 277 10.57 38.38 -17.21
N SER A 278 10.70 38.24 -18.53
CA SER A 278 10.65 39.36 -19.48
C SER A 278 9.71 39.07 -20.64
N SER A 279 8.43 38.82 -20.33
CA SER A 279 7.33 39.12 -21.25
C SER A 279 6.86 40.55 -20.96
N PRO A 280 6.65 41.41 -21.97
CA PRO A 280 6.15 42.77 -21.73
C PRO A 280 4.75 42.73 -21.12
N ALA A 281 4.55 43.57 -20.12
CA ALA A 281 3.27 43.80 -19.47
C ALA A 281 2.18 44.11 -20.52
N ARG A 282 1.09 43.33 -20.51
CA ARG A 282 -0.18 43.75 -21.11
C ARG A 282 -0.81 44.81 -20.19
N PRO A 283 -1.29 45.94 -20.71
CA PRO A 283 -1.93 46.95 -19.88
C PRO A 283 -3.26 46.43 -19.34
N SER A 284 -3.49 46.66 -18.05
CA SER A 284 -4.75 46.46 -17.35
C SER A 284 -5.78 47.51 -17.80
N PRO A 285 -7.02 47.14 -18.16
CA PRO A 285 -8.11 48.09 -18.25
C PRO A 285 -8.86 48.13 -16.91
N SER A 286 -8.59 49.14 -16.10
CA SER A 286 -9.52 49.58 -15.06
C SER A 286 -10.52 50.58 -15.65
N SER A 287 -11.77 50.48 -15.19
CA SER A 287 -12.88 51.44 -15.32
C SER A 287 -13.72 51.41 -16.61
N SER A 288 -14.80 50.63 -16.58
CA SER A 288 -16.11 51.03 -17.12
C SER A 288 -17.21 50.12 -16.57
N LEU A 289 -17.70 50.46 -15.37
CA LEU A 289 -19.07 50.16 -14.95
C LEU A 289 -20.05 50.80 -15.95
N THR A 290 -21.26 50.23 -16.03
CA THR A 290 -22.45 50.69 -16.77
C THR A 290 -22.53 50.41 -18.28
N ARG A 291 -23.06 49.24 -18.62
CA ARG A 291 -24.25 49.05 -19.49
C ARG A 291 -24.33 47.61 -19.97
N TYR A 292 -25.39 46.89 -19.57
CA TYR A 292 -26.32 46.20 -20.48
C TYR A 292 -27.32 45.40 -19.63
N ALA A 293 -28.28 46.12 -19.05
CA ALA A 293 -29.63 45.58 -18.93
C ALA A 293 -30.33 45.87 -20.27
N SER A 294 -30.71 44.83 -21.01
CA SER A 294 -31.88 44.78 -21.90
C SER A 294 -31.82 43.58 -22.84
N SER A 295 -32.84 42.72 -22.73
CA SER A 295 -33.56 42.01 -23.80
C SER A 295 -33.67 40.49 -23.62
N PRO A 296 -34.87 39.91 -23.83
CA PRO A 296 -35.26 38.59 -23.34
C PRO A 296 -35.09 37.49 -24.40
N PRO A 297 -35.10 36.20 -24.03
CA PRO A 297 -35.40 35.14 -24.99
C PRO A 297 -36.89 34.85 -25.05
N ARG A 298 -37.31 34.51 -26.27
CA ARG A 298 -38.67 34.33 -26.75
C ARG A 298 -39.39 33.11 -26.16
N SER A 299 -40.70 33.30 -26.08
CA SER A 299 -41.82 32.37 -26.00
C SER A 299 -41.66 30.98 -26.66
N GLY A 300 -42.08 29.95 -25.93
CA GLY A 300 -42.53 28.64 -26.42
C GLY A 300 -42.95 27.74 -25.25
N PRO A 301 -44.11 27.05 -25.28
CA PRO A 301 -44.92 26.83 -24.08
C PRO A 301 -44.75 25.43 -23.48
N TRP A 302 -44.69 25.32 -22.15
CA TRP A 302 -45.18 24.16 -21.41
C TRP A 302 -45.44 24.55 -19.94
N ARG A 303 -46.71 24.47 -19.54
CA ARG A 303 -47.22 24.44 -18.14
C ARG A 303 -47.94 23.10 -17.98
N PRO A 304 -48.33 22.64 -16.77
CA PRO A 304 -48.01 23.09 -15.40
C PRO A 304 -47.59 21.92 -14.48
N GLY A 305 -47.19 22.20 -13.23
CA GLY A 305 -46.99 21.13 -12.24
C GLY A 305 -46.46 21.63 -10.89
N SER A 306 -47.29 22.40 -10.19
CA SER A 306 -47.04 22.93 -8.85
C SER A 306 -46.82 21.84 -7.78
N ALA A 307 -45.70 21.89 -7.05
CA ALA A 307 -45.58 21.25 -5.75
C ALA A 307 -44.76 22.12 -4.79
N ARG A 308 -45.54 22.79 -3.94
CA ARG A 308 -45.27 23.51 -2.67
C ARG A 308 -43.95 23.16 -1.98
N SER A 309 -43.19 24.20 -1.64
CA SER A 309 -42.44 24.27 -0.38
C SER A 309 -43.40 24.22 0.82
N PRO A 310 -42.92 23.73 1.97
CA PRO A 310 -42.95 24.65 3.09
C PRO A 310 -41.63 24.67 3.88
N ALA A 311 -41.31 25.90 4.30
CA ALA A 311 -40.39 26.17 5.39
C ALA A 311 -40.90 25.54 6.69
N ILE A 312 -40.00 24.91 7.47
CA ILE A 312 -40.19 24.58 8.88
C ILE A 312 -38.84 24.86 9.56
N SER A 313 -38.73 26.01 10.23
CA SER A 313 -38.95 26.19 11.67
C SER A 313 -37.78 25.70 12.53
N MET A 314 -37.05 26.70 13.03
CA MET A 314 -36.02 26.63 14.05
C MET A 314 -36.72 26.46 15.41
N ARG A 315 -36.44 25.37 16.14
CA ARG A 315 -36.78 25.28 17.58
C ARG A 315 -35.75 24.45 18.36
N ARG A 316 -35.41 25.00 19.52
CA ARG A 316 -34.42 24.60 20.52
C ARG A 316 -34.73 23.25 21.17
N GLY A 317 -33.72 22.57 21.70
CA GLY A 317 -33.92 21.58 22.76
C GLY A 317 -32.76 20.65 23.09
N ALA A 318 -31.99 21.04 24.12
CA ALA A 318 -31.49 20.20 25.22
C ALA A 318 -30.37 19.15 25.02
N HIS A 319 -29.26 19.44 25.74
CA HIS A 319 -28.50 18.57 26.66
C HIS A 319 -27.92 17.24 26.16
N TRP A 320 -26.59 17.08 26.26
CA TRP A 320 -25.93 16.25 27.30
C TRP A 320 -24.41 16.53 27.29
N ALA A 321 -23.86 16.70 28.50
CA ALA A 321 -22.50 17.16 28.79
C ALA A 321 -21.43 16.05 28.65
N PRO A 322 -20.15 16.42 28.45
CA PRO A 322 -19.02 15.48 28.46
C PRO A 322 -18.52 15.23 29.90
N ARG A 323 -18.29 13.96 30.25
CA ARG A 323 -17.51 13.58 31.44
C ARG A 323 -16.07 13.26 31.03
N SER A 324 -15.15 14.06 31.54
CA SER A 324 -13.76 13.72 31.87
C SER A 324 -13.56 14.08 33.35
N PRO A 325 -12.41 13.82 34.00
CA PRO A 325 -11.31 12.88 33.79
C PRO A 325 -11.08 12.00 35.05
N LYS A 326 -10.08 11.11 35.05
CA LYS A 326 -9.29 10.81 36.27
C LYS A 326 -7.92 10.26 35.90
N CYS A 327 -6.91 11.10 36.11
CA CYS A 327 -5.50 10.75 36.27
C CYS A 327 -5.30 10.04 37.61
N PHE A 328 -4.40 9.05 37.65
CA PHE A 328 -3.53 8.62 38.78
C PHE A 328 -2.65 7.50 38.15
N GLY A 329 -1.32 7.53 38.06
CA GLY A 329 -0.30 8.23 38.82
C GLY A 329 0.40 7.27 39.77
N GLY A 330 1.57 6.72 39.39
CA GLY A 330 2.67 6.46 40.34
C GLY A 330 3.11 5.01 40.65
N PHE A 331 4.43 4.80 40.49
CA PHE A 331 5.38 4.13 41.40
C PHE A 331 5.54 2.59 41.49
N ILE A 332 6.66 2.11 40.91
CA ILE A 332 7.84 1.41 41.49
C ILE A 332 7.68 0.58 42.80
N CYS A 333 8.40 -0.57 42.82
CA CYS A 333 8.72 -1.52 43.93
C CYS A 333 7.63 -2.57 44.23
N ARG A 334 7.85 -3.89 44.42
CA ARG A 334 8.98 -4.76 44.82
C ARG A 334 8.63 -6.21 44.43
N SER A 335 9.61 -7.05 44.10
CA SER A 335 10.09 -8.13 45.00
C SER A 335 11.00 -9.12 44.27
N PHE A 336 12.23 -9.18 44.76
CA PHE A 336 13.21 -10.23 44.55
C PHE A 336 12.87 -11.39 45.52
N GLY A 337 13.02 -12.63 45.08
CA GLY A 337 13.04 -13.81 45.97
C GLY A 337 13.33 -15.12 45.21
N PRO A 338 14.10 -16.08 45.76
CA PRO A 338 14.93 -16.99 44.98
C PRO A 338 14.49 -18.47 44.99
N ARG A 339 15.21 -19.28 44.19
CA ARG A 339 15.44 -20.76 44.25
C ARG A 339 14.65 -21.63 43.26
N SER A 340 15.38 -22.36 42.40
CA SER A 340 15.69 -23.79 42.61
C SER A 340 16.50 -24.35 41.43
N ALA A 341 17.55 -25.09 41.75
CA ALA A 341 18.40 -25.85 40.82
C ALA A 341 17.70 -27.16 40.40
N PRO A 342 18.03 -27.75 39.23
CA PRO A 342 17.56 -29.08 38.86
C PRO A 342 18.46 -30.18 39.49
N PRO A 343 17.90 -31.36 39.83
CA PRO A 343 18.69 -32.51 40.24
C PRO A 343 19.38 -33.17 39.03
N ARG A 344 20.37 -33.99 39.36
CA ARG A 344 21.38 -34.66 38.52
C ARG A 344 20.84 -35.45 37.34
#